data_AF-A0A0H2RMS5-F1
#
_entry.id   AF-A0A0H2RMS5-F1
#
_cell.length_a   1.000
_cell.length_b   1.000
_cell.length_c   1.000
_cell.angle_alpha   90.00
_cell.angle_beta   90.00
_cell.angle_gamma   90.00
#
_symmetry.space_group_name_H-M   'P 1'
#
loop_
_entity.id
_entity.type
_entity.pdbx_description
1 polymer ?
#
loop_
_entity_poly.entity_id
_entity_poly.type
_entity_poly.pdbx_seq_one_letter_code
_entity_poly.pdbx_strand_id
1 'polypeptide(L)' 'MLSPDMEHLINSIYPGIDGAGDEELTPEYFLNRTILSARNDDVNDINSRILERLPGEEAVVYSVDSVAPE' A
#
# COMPACT_ATOMS: atom_id res chain seq x y z
N MET A 1 -16.37 8.09 -1.79
CA MET A 1 -16.46 8.86 -0.54
C MET A 1 -16.04 7.92 0.58
N LEU A 2 -14.98 8.29 1.28
CA LEU A 2 -14.31 7.52 2.33
C LEU A 2 -15.32 7.12 3.42
N SER A 3 -15.31 5.87 3.90
CA SER A 3 -15.67 5.67 5.30
C SER A 3 -14.43 6.07 6.13
N PRO A 4 -14.59 6.89 7.19
CA PRO A 4 -13.54 7.18 8.17
C PRO A 4 -12.81 5.91 8.67
N ASP A 5 -13.51 4.79 8.64
CA ASP A 5 -13.03 3.48 9.10
C ASP A 5 -11.78 2.99 8.36
N MET A 6 -11.61 3.31 7.06
CA MET A 6 -10.48 2.78 6.29
C MET A 6 -9.14 3.37 6.72
N GLU A 7 -9.12 4.68 6.95
CA GLU A 7 -7.93 5.39 7.42
C GLU A 7 -7.52 4.94 8.82
N HIS A 8 -8.51 4.73 9.69
CA HIS A 8 -8.29 4.17 11.01
C HIS A 8 -7.75 2.73 10.95
N LEU A 9 -8.26 1.90 10.04
CA LEU A 9 -7.78 0.54 9.84
C LEU A 9 -6.31 0.54 9.39
N ILE A 10 -5.97 1.31 8.35
CA ILE A 10 -4.59 1.39 7.84
C ILE A 10 -3.64 1.84 8.96
N ASN A 11 -3.97 2.90 9.70
CA ASN A 11 -3.14 3.40 10.79
C ASN A 11 -3.00 2.40 11.96
N SER A 12 -4.03 1.58 12.20
CA SER A 12 -3.98 0.55 13.24
C SER A 12 -3.08 -0.62 12.85
N ILE A 13 -3.03 -0.97 11.56
CA ILE A 13 -2.28 -2.12 11.05
C ILE A 13 -0.84 -1.73 10.68
N TYR A 14 -0.63 -0.52 10.17
CA TYR A 14 0.65 0.03 9.74
C TYR A 14 0.99 1.32 10.50
N PRO A 15 1.26 1.23 11.82
CA PRO A 15 1.57 2.41 12.61
C PRO A 15 2.90 3.03 12.17
N GLY A 16 2.89 4.33 11.84
CA GLY A 16 4.10 5.09 11.53
C GLY A 16 4.78 4.72 10.21
N ILE A 17 4.03 4.14 9.26
CA ILE A 17 4.56 3.71 7.96
C ILE A 17 5.22 4.84 7.16
N ASP A 18 4.77 6.08 7.34
CA ASP A 18 5.30 7.28 6.69
C ASP A 18 6.76 7.61 7.06
N GLY A 19 7.25 7.06 8.18
CA GLY A 19 8.61 7.26 8.69
C GLY A 19 9.43 5.99 8.80
N ALA A 20 8.92 4.86 8.30
CA ALA A 20 9.58 3.56 8.39
C ALA A 20 10.82 3.52 7.48
N GLY A 21 11.92 2.98 7.98
CA GLY A 21 13.13 2.79 7.17
C GLY A 21 13.09 1.48 6.37
N ASP A 22 13.98 1.36 5.38
CA ASP A 22 14.10 0.15 4.54
C ASP A 22 14.32 -1.14 5.34
N GLU A 23 15.02 -1.05 6.49
CA GLU A 23 15.26 -2.19 7.39
C GLU A 23 13.98 -2.68 8.10
N GLU A 24 12.95 -1.83 8.23
CA GLU A 24 11.67 -2.14 8.88
C GLU A 24 10.62 -2.66 7.88
N LEU A 25 10.75 -2.27 6.60
CA LEU A 25 9.81 -2.58 5.51
C LEU A 25 10.14 -3.91 4.82
N THR A 26 10.35 -4.98 5.60
CA THR A 26 10.67 -6.31 5.05
C THR A 26 9.42 -7.01 4.48
N PRO A 27 9.57 -8.03 3.61
CA PRO A 27 8.45 -8.85 3.18
C PRO A 27 7.64 -9.47 4.35
N GLU A 28 8.32 -9.89 5.42
CA GLU A 28 7.67 -10.42 6.63
C GLU A 28 6.86 -9.36 7.37
N TYR A 29 7.28 -8.08 7.36
CA TYR A 29 6.52 -6.98 7.95
C TYR A 29 5.13 -6.87 7.30
N PHE A 30 5.07 -6.89 5.96
CA PHE A 30 3.82 -6.81 5.23
C PHE A 30 2.98 -8.08 5.38
N LEU A 31 3.60 -9.27 5.30
CA LEU A 31 2.91 -10.55 5.45
C LEU A 31 2.15 -10.63 6.77
N ASN A 32 2.78 -10.27 7.89
CA ASN A 32 2.19 -10.32 9.22
C ASN A 32 1.13 -9.23 9.47
N ARG A 33 0.98 -8.28 8.54
CA ARG A 33 0.07 -7.13 8.62
C ARG A 33 -0.93 -7.10 7.45
N THR A 34 -1.14 -8.24 6.79
CA THR A 34 -2.01 -8.34 5.61
C THR A 34 -3.44 -7.92 5.93
N ILE A 35 -3.97 -6.96 5.18
CA ILE A 35 -5.39 -6.60 5.19
C ILE A 35 -6.08 -7.38 4.07
N LEU A 36 -7.13 -8.13 4.41
CA LEU A 36 -7.91 -8.92 3.45
C LEU A 36 -9.19 -8.18 3.05
N SER A 37 -9.48 -8.15 1.75
CA SER A 37 -10.76 -7.64 1.23
C SER A 37 -11.37 -8.63 0.24
N ALA A 38 -12.69 -8.57 0.08
CA ALA A 38 -13.46 -9.45 -0.80
C ALA A 38 -13.45 -9.01 -2.27
N ARG A 39 -13.11 -7.75 -2.57
CA ARG A 39 -13.11 -7.19 -3.93
C ARG A 39 -11.75 -6.61 -4.29
N ASN A 40 -11.32 -6.84 -5.53
CA ASN A 40 -10.05 -6.31 -6.03
C ASN A 40 -10.01 -4.78 -6.07
N ASP A 41 -11.15 -4.11 -6.31
CA ASP A 41 -11.23 -2.64 -6.29
C ASP A 41 -10.86 -2.10 -4.90
N ASP A 42 -11.34 -2.74 -3.84
CA ASP A 42 -11.01 -2.38 -2.46
C ASP A 42 -9.55 -2.71 -2.14
N VAL A 43 -9.02 -3.85 -2.63
CA VAL A 43 -7.59 -4.20 -2.51
C VAL A 43 -6.71 -3.14 -3.16
N ASN A 44 -7.08 -2.68 -4.35
CA ASN A 44 -6.34 -1.65 -5.07
C ASN A 44 -6.37 -0.31 -4.31
N ASP A 45 -7.54 0.14 -3.83
CA ASP A 45 -7.64 1.39 -3.04
C ASP A 45 -6.80 1.33 -1.76
N ILE A 46 -6.83 0.19 -1.04
CA ILE A 46 -6.01 0.00 0.17
C ILE A 46 -4.52 0.04 -0.16
N ASN A 47 -4.09 -0.74 -1.17
CA ASN A 47 -2.68 -0.83 -1.54
C ASN A 47 -2.13 0.51 -2.03
N SER A 48 -2.88 1.25 -2.85
CA SER A 48 -2.46 2.57 -3.33
C SER A 48 -2.24 3.55 -2.19
N ARG A 49 -3.13 3.59 -1.19
CA ARG A 49 -2.98 4.50 -0.04
C ARG A 49 -1.83 4.16 0.88
N ILE A 50 -1.56 2.87 1.05
CA ILE A 50 -0.38 2.42 1.80
C ILE A 50 0.89 2.79 1.03
N LEU A 51 0.89 2.58 -0.29
CA LEU A 51 2.04 2.89 -1.15
C LEU A 51 2.35 4.39 -1.18
N GLU A 52 1.34 5.26 -1.26
CA GLU A 52 1.48 6.73 -1.22
C GLU A 52 2.11 7.27 0.08
N ARG A 53 2.10 6.45 1.14
CA ARG A 53 2.68 6.78 2.44
C ARG A 53 4.11 6.32 2.58
N LEU A 54 4.51 5.30 1.83
CA LEU A 54 5.85 4.74 1.98
C LEU A 54 6.89 5.80 1.63
N PRO A 55 7.91 5.99 2.46
CA PRO A 55 9.00 6.89 2.14
C PRO A 55 9.84 6.32 0.99
N GLY A 56 10.43 7.20 0.19
CA GLY A 56 11.31 6.81 -0.92
C GLY A 56 10.83 7.30 -2.27
N GLU A 57 11.44 6.77 -3.33
CA GLU A 57 11.09 7.10 -4.72
C GLU A 57 10.06 6.11 -5.27
N GLU A 58 9.03 6.63 -5.94
CA GLU A 58 8.03 5.82 -6.65
C GLU A 58 8.64 5.22 -7.92
N ALA A 59 8.48 3.91 -8.09
CA ALA A 59 8.86 3.20 -9.31
C ALA A 59 7.61 2.60 -9.98
N VAL A 60 7.26 3.10 -11.16
CA VAL A 60 6.16 2.56 -11.97
C VAL A 60 6.70 1.56 -12.99
N VAL A 61 6.22 0.32 -12.91
CA VAL A 61 6.62 -0.76 -13.82
C VAL A 61 5.44 -1.13 -14.70
N TYR A 62 5.64 -1.07 -16.02
CA TYR A 62 4.63 -1.46 -17.00
C TYR A 62 4.76 -2.95 -17.32
N SER A 63 3.61 -3.63 -17.46
CA SER A 63 3.59 -5.00 -17.98
C SER A 63 4.19 -5.03 -19.39
N VAL A 64 4.86 -6.13 -19.73
CA VAL A 64 5.46 -6.33 -21.06
C VAL A 64 4.43 -6.23 -22.20
N ASP A 65 3.18 -6.58 -21.91
CA ASP A 65 2.07 -6.53 -22.85
C ASP A 65 1.33 -5.18 -22.83
N SER A 66 1.82 -4.20 -22.07
CA SER A 66 1.24 -2.86 -21.95
C SER A 66 2.10 -1.83 -22.65
N VAL A 67 1.45 -0.90 -23.36
CA VAL A 67 2.12 0.27 -23.92
C VAL A 67 2.35 1.25 -22.77
N ALA A 68 3.60 1.63 -22.54
CA ALA A 68 3.89 2.70 -21.59
C ALA A 68 3.19 4.00 -22.09
N PRO A 69 2.51 4.75 -21.21
CA PRO A 69 1.96 6.05 -21.57
C PRO A 69 3.10 7.00 -21.98
N GLU A 70 2.86 7.80 -23.03
CA GLU A 70 3.79 8.82 -23.52
C GLU A 70 4.00 9.98 -22.53
#